data_AF-A0A818GKY0-F1
#
_entry.id   AF-A0A818GKY0-F1
#
_cell.length_a   1.000
_cell.length_b   1.000
_cell.length_c   1.000
_cell.angle_alpha   90.00
_cell.angle_beta   90.00
_cell.angle_gamma   90.00
#
_symmetry.space_group_name_H-M   'P 1'
#
loop_
_entity.id
_entity.type
_entity.pdbx_description
1 polymer ?
#
loop_
_entity_poly.entity_id
_entity_poly.type
_entity_poly.pdbx_seq_one_letter_code
_entity_poly.pdbx_strand_id
1 'polypeptide(L)'
;MATYQEFIAQNEERDGVRFTWNVWPSTRLEATRLVVPLGCQFTPLKERYDLPPLNYDPVLCTNKTCRAILNPFCNVDYRAKIWICNFCLQRNNFPPQYAGISEQLQPAEISPQYTTIEYTLMRMPAQPAVFLFLVDTCMDEDDMTALK
;
A
#
# COMPACT_ATOMS: atom_id res chain seq x y z
N MET A 1 17.05 5.84 -20.45
CA MET A 1 16.18 6.79 -19.73
C MET A 1 14.77 6.24 -19.84
N ALA A 2 14.06 6.04 -18.73
CA ALA A 2 12.67 5.62 -18.80
C ALA A 2 11.83 6.76 -19.39
N THR A 3 10.96 6.46 -20.35
CA THR A 3 9.99 7.42 -20.88
C THR A 3 8.89 7.68 -19.85
N TYR A 4 8.14 8.78 -19.98
CA TYR A 4 6.97 9.02 -19.11
C TYR A 4 5.93 7.90 -19.22
N GLN A 5 5.79 7.31 -20.40
CA GLN A 5 4.88 6.19 -20.62
C GLN A 5 5.31 4.95 -19.85
N GLU A 6 6.60 4.60 -19.91
CA GLU A 6 7.16 3.49 -19.13
C GLU A 6 7.04 3.73 -17.64
N PHE A 7 7.32 4.96 -17.18
CA PHE A 7 7.15 5.33 -15.77
C PHE A 7 5.70 5.09 -15.31
N ILE A 8 4.71 5.58 -16.06
CA ILE A 8 3.29 5.40 -15.70
C ILE A 8 2.94 3.90 -15.65
N ALA A 9 3.30 3.13 -16.68
CA ALA A 9 2.98 1.71 -16.73
C ALA A 9 3.65 0.92 -15.59
N GLN A 10 4.90 1.23 -15.25
CA GLN A 10 5.61 0.57 -14.16
C GLN A 10 5.03 0.88 -12.78
N ASN A 11 4.61 2.13 -12.51
CA ASN A 11 3.96 2.47 -11.24
C ASN A 11 2.56 1.86 -11.14
N GLU A 12 1.81 1.83 -12.24
CA GLU A 12 0.52 1.15 -12.29
C GLU A 12 0.68 -0.35 -12.05
N GLU A 13 1.74 -0.96 -12.60
CA GLU A 13 2.06 -2.38 -12.39
C GLU A 13 2.53 -2.72 -10.99
N ARG A 14 3.40 -1.89 -10.42
CA ARG A 14 3.97 -2.07 -9.09
C ARG A 14 3.00 -1.77 -7.97
N ASP A 15 2.36 -0.61 -8.03
CA ASP A 15 1.61 -0.03 -6.91
C ASP A 15 0.10 0.03 -7.14
N GLY A 16 -0.37 -0.40 -8.32
CA GLY A 16 -1.79 -0.32 -8.66
C GLY A 16 -2.30 1.13 -8.69
N VAL A 17 -1.41 2.10 -8.96
CA VAL A 17 -1.75 3.53 -8.92
C VAL A 17 -1.49 4.22 -10.24
N ARG A 18 -2.42 5.07 -10.65
CA ARG A 18 -2.27 5.97 -11.80
C ARG A 18 -2.75 7.36 -11.46
N PHE A 19 -1.85 8.34 -11.53
CA PHE A 19 -2.16 9.73 -11.25
C PHE A 19 -2.58 10.49 -12.51
N THR A 20 -3.46 11.47 -12.31
CA THR A 20 -3.73 12.55 -13.26
C THR A 20 -2.47 13.38 -13.56
N TRP A 21 -1.64 13.60 -12.54
CA TRP A 21 -0.36 14.31 -12.62
C TRP A 21 0.73 13.58 -11.83
N ASN A 22 1.83 13.19 -12.49
CA ASN A 22 2.99 12.54 -11.86
C ASN A 22 4.05 13.53 -11.36
N VAL A 23 3.86 14.83 -11.62
CA VAL A 23 4.64 15.93 -11.08
C VAL A 23 3.66 16.93 -10.49
N TRP A 24 3.80 17.23 -9.21
CA TRP A 24 2.84 18.05 -8.48
C TRP A 24 3.26 19.53 -8.48
N PRO A 25 2.28 20.46 -8.42
CA PRO A 25 2.56 21.87 -8.21
C PRO A 25 3.27 22.08 -6.88
N SER A 26 4.30 22.92 -6.88
CA SER A 26 5.10 23.22 -5.68
C SER A 26 4.50 24.37 -4.86
N THR A 27 3.60 25.14 -5.47
CA THR A 27 2.95 26.30 -4.85
C THR A 27 1.44 26.17 -4.83
N ARG A 28 0.81 26.85 -3.85
CA ARG A 28 -0.65 26.92 -3.75
C ARG A 28 -1.28 27.60 -4.98
N LEU A 29 -0.60 28.58 -5.58
CA LEU A 29 -1.08 29.29 -6.76
C LEU A 29 -1.10 28.39 -8.00
N GLU A 30 -0.08 27.55 -8.20
CA GLU A 30 -0.08 26.56 -9.27
C GLU A 30 -1.16 25.51 -9.05
N ALA A 31 -1.34 25.06 -7.80
CA ALA A 31 -2.36 24.08 -7.45
C ALA A 31 -3.79 24.55 -7.75
N THR A 32 -4.12 25.82 -7.47
CA THR A 32 -5.45 26.37 -7.78
C THR A 32 -5.71 26.58 -9.27
N ARG A 33 -4.66 26.54 -10.10
CA ARG A 33 -4.75 26.69 -11.56
C ARG A 33 -4.85 25.36 -12.31
N LEU A 34 -4.78 24.23 -11.61
CA LEU A 34 -4.95 22.93 -12.22
C LEU A 34 -6.38 22.77 -12.75
N VAL A 35 -6.51 22.57 -14.06
CA VAL A 35 -7.81 22.33 -14.72
C VAL A 35 -8.34 20.94 -14.39
N VAL A 36 -7.44 19.95 -14.34
CA VAL A 36 -7.73 18.58 -13.89
C VAL A 36 -7.22 18.44 -12.45
N PRO A 37 -8.06 18.02 -11.49
CA PRO A 37 -7.64 17.92 -10.09
C PRO A 37 -6.52 16.89 -9.90
N LEU A 38 -5.68 17.08 -8.88
CA LEU A 38 -4.77 16.04 -8.40
C LEU A 38 -5.60 14.90 -7.82
N GLY A 39 -5.62 13.79 -8.54
CA GLY A 39 -6.27 12.54 -8.13
C GLY A 39 -5.52 11.33 -8.69
N CYS A 40 -5.84 10.15 -8.15
CA CYS A 40 -5.35 8.88 -8.65
C CYS A 40 -6.48 7.86 -8.75
N GLN A 41 -6.32 6.94 -9.70
CA GLN A 41 -7.01 5.67 -9.68
C GLN A 41 -6.14 4.69 -8.90
N PHE A 42 -6.70 4.06 -7.88
CA PHE A 42 -5.99 3.14 -6.99
C PHE A 42 -6.70 1.80 -6.94
N THR A 43 -5.95 0.74 -7.20
CA THR A 43 -6.40 -0.65 -7.16
C THR A 43 -5.75 -1.34 -5.96
N PRO A 44 -6.37 -1.31 -4.76
CA PRO A 44 -5.75 -1.74 -3.52
C PRO A 44 -5.36 -3.21 -3.50
N LEU A 45 -6.15 -4.06 -4.14
CA LEU A 45 -5.92 -5.51 -4.25
C LEU A 45 -5.45 -5.87 -5.67
N LYS A 46 -4.55 -5.06 -6.25
CA LYS A 46 -3.94 -5.42 -7.53
C LYS A 46 -3.16 -6.72 -7.36
N GLU A 47 -3.41 -7.69 -8.21
CA GLU A 47 -2.75 -8.98 -8.16
C GLU A 47 -1.24 -8.83 -8.38
N ARG A 48 -0.46 -9.39 -7.45
CA ARG A 48 1.00 -9.34 -7.43
C ARG A 48 1.51 -10.72 -7.05
N TYR A 49 2.08 -11.43 -8.04
CA TYR A 49 2.61 -12.78 -7.83
C TYR A 49 4.11 -12.79 -7.54
N ASP A 50 4.76 -11.63 -7.62
CA ASP A 50 6.19 -11.48 -7.48
C ASP A 50 6.66 -11.31 -6.02
N LEU A 51 5.75 -10.93 -5.12
CA LEU A 51 6.06 -10.67 -3.71
C LEU A 51 5.26 -11.62 -2.78
N PRO A 52 5.94 -12.36 -1.89
CA PRO A 52 5.24 -13.17 -0.90
C PRO A 52 4.62 -12.28 0.20
N PRO A 53 3.49 -12.69 0.81
CA PRO A 53 2.92 -11.96 1.94
C PRO A 53 3.85 -11.99 3.15
N LEU A 54 3.91 -10.88 3.88
CA LEU A 54 4.75 -10.72 5.06
C LEU A 54 4.00 -11.21 6.30
N ASN A 55 4.47 -12.30 6.89
CA ASN A 55 3.80 -12.99 8.01
C ASN A 55 4.16 -12.39 9.38
N TYR A 56 4.09 -11.07 9.53
CA TYR A 56 4.36 -10.36 10.77
C TYR A 56 3.62 -9.02 10.83
N ASP A 57 3.54 -8.42 12.03
CA ASP A 57 2.88 -7.14 12.22
C ASP A 57 3.69 -5.97 11.61
N PRO A 58 3.04 -4.98 10.98
CA PRO A 58 3.72 -3.81 10.43
C PRO A 58 4.36 -2.94 11.52
N VAL A 59 5.52 -2.35 11.19
CA VAL A 59 6.20 -1.38 12.07
C VAL A 59 5.55 0.00 11.93
N LEU A 60 5.00 0.52 13.02
CA LEU A 60 4.25 1.77 13.04
C LEU A 60 5.05 2.92 13.64
N CYS A 61 4.83 4.12 13.12
CA CYS A 61 5.33 5.35 13.73
C CYS A 61 4.79 5.49 15.16
N THR A 62 5.68 5.85 16.10
CA THR A 62 5.38 5.98 17.54
C THR A 62 4.53 7.21 17.86
N ASN A 63 4.51 8.21 16.96
CA ASN A 63 3.62 9.36 17.11
C ASN A 63 2.16 8.92 16.93
N LYS A 64 1.35 9.11 17.99
CA LYS A 64 -0.05 8.69 18.07
C LYS A 64 -0.95 9.32 17.01
N THR A 65 -0.65 10.54 16.54
CA THR A 65 -1.43 11.21 15.50
C THR A 65 -1.00 10.81 14.08
N CYS A 66 0.19 10.23 13.92
CA CYS A 66 0.73 9.84 12.62
C CYS A 66 0.46 8.37 12.33
N ARG A 67 0.99 7.45 13.15
CA ARG A 67 0.82 5.99 13.02
C ARG A 67 1.12 5.42 11.62
N ALA A 68 1.84 6.14 10.77
CA ALA A 68 2.23 5.67 9.45
C ALA A 68 3.09 4.41 9.54
N ILE A 69 2.98 3.53 8.55
CA ILE A 69 3.75 2.29 8.44
C ILE A 69 5.16 2.61 7.89
N LEU A 70 6.18 1.93 8.43
CA LEU A 70 7.53 1.94 7.88
C LEU A 70 7.49 1.60 6.38
N ASN A 71 8.17 2.39 5.57
CA ASN A 71 8.14 2.27 4.12
C ASN A 71 9.49 2.71 3.52
N PRO A 72 9.76 2.46 2.23
CA PRO A 72 11.06 2.72 1.60
C PRO A 72 11.47 4.20 1.56
N PHE A 73 10.54 5.13 1.83
CA PHE A 73 10.82 6.56 1.84
C PHE A 73 11.27 7.07 3.23
N CYS A 74 11.26 6.22 4.25
CA CYS A 74 11.78 6.56 5.58
C CYS A 74 13.31 6.59 5.59
N ASN A 75 13.92 7.59 6.22
CA ASN A 75 15.37 7.61 6.42
C ASN A 75 15.75 6.66 7.55
N VAL A 76 16.69 5.74 7.30
CA VAL A 76 17.14 4.73 8.25
C VAL A 76 18.56 5.01 8.72
N ASP A 77 18.78 4.99 10.03
CA ASP A 77 20.11 4.97 10.65
C ASP A 77 20.36 3.57 11.23
N TYR A 78 21.15 2.76 10.50
CA TYR A 78 21.50 1.39 10.89
C TYR A 78 22.44 1.31 12.08
N ARG A 79 23.15 2.39 12.42
CA ARG A 79 24.07 2.42 13.57
C ARG A 79 23.29 2.66 14.86
N ALA A 80 22.44 3.69 14.86
CA ALA A 80 21.58 4.01 16.00
C ALA A 80 20.34 3.09 16.09
N LYS A 81 20.06 2.29 15.05
CA LYS A 81 18.88 1.42 14.95
C LYS A 81 17.58 2.22 15.05
N ILE A 82 17.52 3.34 14.33
CA ILE A 82 16.35 4.21 14.27
C ILE A 82 15.92 4.44 12.82
N TRP A 83 14.66 4.83 12.65
CA TRP A 83 14.12 5.31 11.39
C TRP A 83 13.33 6.60 11.61
N ILE A 84 13.36 7.47 10.61
CA ILE A 84 12.70 8.77 10.61
C ILE A 84 11.50 8.67 9.67
N CYS A 85 10.30 8.87 10.23
CA CYS A 85 9.06 8.82 9.46
C CYS A 85 9.04 9.94 8.41
N ASN A 86 8.78 9.59 7.16
CA ASN A 86 8.72 10.53 6.03
C ASN A 86 7.47 11.44 6.05
N PHE A 87 6.48 11.17 6.90
CA PHE A 87 5.28 11.99 7.05
C PHE A 87 5.41 13.05 8.14
N CYS A 88 5.85 12.65 9.34
CA CYS A 88 5.87 13.54 10.52
C CYS A 88 7.26 13.82 11.08
N LEU A 89 8.32 13.27 10.47
CA LEU A 89 9.73 13.41 10.87
C LEU A 89 10.04 12.89 12.30
N GLN A 90 9.12 12.16 12.93
CA GLN A 90 9.35 11.47 14.20
C GLN A 90 10.48 10.45 14.04
N ARG A 91 11.42 10.46 15.00
CA ARG A 91 12.43 9.41 15.15
C ARG A 91 11.84 8.23 15.92
N ASN A 92 11.97 7.04 15.38
CA ASN A 92 11.41 5.81 15.93
C ASN A 92 12.54 4.79 16.09
N ASN A 93 12.59 4.10 17.22
CA ASN A 93 13.47 2.95 17.37
C ASN A 93 12.88 1.77 16.59
N PHE A 94 13.74 0.93 16.02
CA PHE A 94 13.28 -0.35 15.49
C PHE A 94 12.81 -1.29 16.62
N PRO A 95 11.82 -2.17 16.37
CA PRO A 95 11.43 -3.19 17.33
C PRO A 95 12.56 -4.23 17.53
N PRO A 96 12.55 -4.98 18.65
CA PRO A 96 13.60 -5.96 18.97
C PRO A 96 13.89 -6.99 17.88
N GLN A 97 12.87 -7.39 17.12
CA GLN A 97 13.02 -8.34 15.99
C GLN A 97 13.93 -7.83 14.86
N TYR A 98 14.16 -6.52 14.75
CA TYR A 98 15.09 -5.91 13.78
C TYR A 98 16.43 -5.53 14.41
N ALA A 99 16.81 -6.09 15.57
CA ALA A 99 18.10 -5.78 16.22
C ALA A 99 19.31 -6.03 15.28
N GLY A 100 19.21 -7.02 14.39
CA GLY A 100 20.23 -7.37 13.40
C GLY A 100 20.22 -6.54 12.11
N ILE A 101 19.35 -5.53 11.97
CA ILE A 101 19.21 -4.76 10.73
C ILE A 101 20.54 -4.12 10.31
N SER A 102 20.90 -4.21 9.03
CA SER A 102 22.09 -3.55 8.46
C SER A 102 21.81 -3.12 7.02
N GLU A 103 22.77 -2.44 6.39
CA GLU A 103 22.68 -2.10 4.97
C GLU A 103 22.61 -3.35 4.07
N GLN A 104 23.21 -4.46 4.51
CA GLN A 104 23.19 -5.74 3.78
C GLN A 104 21.97 -6.61 4.16
N LEU A 105 21.43 -6.43 5.36
CA LEU A 105 20.27 -7.15 5.89
C LEU A 105 19.14 -6.16 6.15
N GLN A 106 18.60 -5.65 5.05
CA GLN A 106 17.43 -4.77 5.07
C GLN A 106 16.16 -5.61 5.11
N PRO A 107 15.16 -5.24 5.91
CA PRO A 107 13.88 -5.91 5.83
C PRO A 107 13.10 -5.46 4.60
N ALA A 108 12.05 -6.23 4.27
CA ALA A 108 11.30 -6.02 3.04
C ALA A 108 10.70 -4.61 2.95
N GLU A 109 10.20 -4.04 4.05
CA GLU A 109 9.44 -2.78 4.04
C GLU A 109 10.26 -1.56 3.65
N ILE A 110 11.59 -1.63 3.73
CA ILE A 110 12.47 -0.52 3.35
C ILE A 110 13.11 -0.70 1.97
N SER A 111 12.91 -1.85 1.34
CA SER A 111 13.43 -2.11 -0.01
C SER A 111 12.60 -1.33 -1.04
N PRO A 112 13.24 -0.59 -1.97
CA PRO A 112 12.52 0.16 -3.01
C PRO A 112 11.60 -0.69 -3.91
N GLN A 113 11.82 -2.00 -3.96
CA GLN A 113 10.96 -2.94 -4.72
C GLN A 113 9.64 -3.24 -4.00
N TYR A 114 9.57 -2.97 -2.70
CA TYR A 114 8.48 -3.31 -1.78
C TYR A 114 7.74 -2.03 -1.33
N THR A 115 7.49 -1.13 -2.27
CA THR A 115 6.68 0.08 -2.04
C THR A 115 5.21 -0.24 -1.81
N THR A 116 4.74 -1.36 -2.38
CA THR A 116 3.44 -1.99 -2.12
C THR A 116 3.68 -3.39 -1.57
N ILE A 117 3.16 -3.65 -0.38
CA ILE A 117 3.33 -4.93 0.35
C ILE A 117 2.07 -5.28 1.11
N GLU A 118 1.89 -6.58 1.34
CA GLU A 118 0.80 -7.14 2.13
C GLU A 118 1.33 -7.78 3.42
N TYR A 119 0.65 -7.51 4.54
CA TYR A 119 0.95 -8.10 5.84
C TYR A 119 -0.16 -9.06 6.23
N THR A 120 0.21 -10.28 6.62
CA THR A 120 -0.69 -11.26 7.22
C THR A 120 -0.63 -11.13 8.73
N LEU A 121 -1.67 -10.54 9.33
CA LEU A 121 -1.75 -10.35 10.78
C LEU A 121 -2.16 -11.65 11.47
N MET A 122 -1.33 -12.14 12.39
CA MET A 122 -1.57 -13.41 13.10
C MET A 122 -2.63 -13.33 14.21
N ARG A 123 -3.19 -12.12 14.46
CA ARG A 123 -3.94 -11.83 15.68
C ARG A 123 -5.45 -12.04 15.58
N MET A 124 -6.00 -12.28 14.40
CA MET A 124 -7.45 -12.44 14.22
C MET A 124 -7.77 -13.70 13.41
N PRO A 125 -8.52 -14.67 13.97
CA PRO A 125 -9.06 -15.75 13.16
C PRO A 125 -10.00 -15.15 12.10
N ALA A 126 -9.78 -15.52 10.83
CA ALA A 126 -10.66 -15.12 9.75
C ALA A 126 -12.09 -15.57 10.07
N GLN A 127 -13.02 -14.62 10.04
CA GLN A 127 -14.44 -14.98 10.13
C GLN A 127 -14.83 -15.73 8.85
N PRO A 128 -15.73 -16.72 8.95
CA PRO A 128 -16.20 -17.42 7.76
C PRO A 128 -16.90 -16.44 6.81
N ALA A 129 -16.74 -16.65 5.51
CA ALA A 129 -17.50 -15.89 4.51
C ALA A 129 -18.99 -16.24 4.63
N VAL A 130 -19.85 -15.20 4.58
CA VAL A 130 -21.29 -15.36 4.66
C VAL A 130 -21.88 -15.07 3.27
N PHE A 131 -22.58 -16.06 2.71
CA PHE A 131 -23.31 -15.92 1.46
C PHE A 131 -24.80 -16.08 1.76
N LEU A 132 -25.58 -15.05 1.44
CA LEU A 132 -27.03 -15.05 1.59
C LEU A 132 -27.66 -14.84 0.22
N PHE A 133 -28.31 -15.89 -0.29
CA PHE A 133 -29.01 -15.84 -1.57
C PHE A 133 -30.42 -15.29 -1.36
N LEU A 134 -30.68 -14.08 -1.86
CA LEU A 134 -32.01 -13.49 -1.93
C LEU A 134 -32.52 -13.63 -3.36
N VAL A 135 -33.48 -14.54 -3.54
CA VAL A 135 -33.99 -14.92 -4.85
C VAL A 135 -35.42 -14.41 -4.99
N ASP A 136 -35.64 -13.55 -5.99
CA ASP A 136 -37.00 -13.23 -6.44
C ASP A 136 -37.60 -14.45 -7.13
N THR A 137 -38.88 -14.73 -6.85
CA THR A 137 -39.61 -15.85 -7.46
C THR A 137 -40.65 -15.40 -8.48
N CYS A 138 -40.79 -14.10 -8.73
CA CYS A 138 -41.72 -13.54 -9.70
C CYS A 138 -41.14 -13.50 -11.12
N MET A 139 -40.77 -14.67 -11.66
CA MET A 139 -40.23 -14.86 -13.02
C MET A 139 -40.83 -16.11 -13.70
N ASP A 140 -40.62 -16.25 -15.00
CA ASP A 140 -41.08 -17.40 -15.77
C ASP A 140 -40.36 -18.71 -15.35
N GLU A 141 -40.97 -19.86 -15.61
CA GLU A 141 -40.44 -21.16 -15.15
C GLU A 141 -39.08 -21.51 -15.78
N ASP A 142 -38.85 -21.12 -17.04
CA ASP A 142 -37.57 -21.36 -17.72
C ASP A 142 -36.43 -20.60 -17.03
N ASP A 143 -36.65 -19.34 -16.65
CA ASP A 143 -35.70 -18.49 -15.93
C ASP A 143 -35.47 -19.00 -14.49
N MET A 144 -36.55 -19.39 -13.80
CA MET A 144 -36.47 -20.00 -12.46
C MET A 144 -35.71 -21.33 -12.48
N THR A 145 -35.79 -22.09 -13.58
CA THR A 145 -35.04 -23.33 -13.75
C THR A 145 -33.56 -23.05 -14.01
N ALA A 146 -33.23 -22.02 -14.80
CA ALA A 146 -31.85 -21.62 -15.06
C ALA A 146 -31.15 -21.02 -13.82
N LEU A 147 -31.92 -20.41 -12.91
CA LEU A 147 -31.41 -19.79 -11.68
C LEU A 147 -31.07 -20.79 -10.55
N LYS A 148 -31.70 -21.97 -10.54
CA LYS A 148 -31.49 -23.04 -9.56
C LYS A 148 -30.21 -23.84 -9.85
#